data_AF-A0A341DCX9-F1
#
_entry.id   AF-A0A341DCX9-F1
#
_cell.length_a   1.000
_cell.length_b   1.000
_cell.length_c   1.000
_cell.angle_alpha   90.00
_cell.angle_beta   90.00
_cell.angle_gamma   90.00
#
_symmetry.space_group_name_H-M   'P 1'
#
loop_
_entity.id
_entity.type
_entity.pdbx_description
1 polymer ?
#
loop_
_entity_poly.entity_id
_entity_poly.type
_entity_poly.pdbx_seq_one_letter_code
_entity_poly.pdbx_strand_id
1 'polypeptide(L)'
;MLPGWGVANSPARPLLCSTPPGIVAFNGQRWRTLRNFALGALKEFGLGTRTIEDRVLEEAPCLLGEFQDSVGAPFDPRRLLDNAVSNVMCSVVFENRYGYEDPEFLRLLDLFNDNFCIMGSR
;
A
#
# COMPACT_ATOMS: atom_id res chain seq x y z
N MET A 1 19.64 46.85 41.45
CA MET A 1 20.28 45.54 41.18
C MET A 1 19.67 44.97 39.91
N LEU A 2 20.34 45.18 38.76
CA LEU A 2 20.35 44.43 37.47
C LEU A 2 18.99 44.06 36.78
N PRO A 3 18.97 43.64 35.49
CA PRO A 3 18.65 44.48 34.33
C PRO A 3 17.59 43.79 33.41
N GLY A 4 17.05 44.38 32.33
CA GLY A 4 17.66 44.42 31.00
C GLY A 4 17.26 43.27 30.05
N TRP A 5 16.53 43.64 28.99
CA TRP A 5 16.49 43.06 27.63
C TRP A 5 16.01 41.61 27.40
N GLY A 6 15.25 41.44 26.32
CA GLY A 6 15.35 40.24 25.49
C GLY A 6 14.03 39.69 24.99
N VAL A 7 13.67 40.09 23.78
CA VAL A 7 12.78 39.32 22.90
C VAL A 7 13.40 37.92 22.74
N ALA A 8 13.00 36.98 23.58
CA ALA A 8 13.42 35.58 23.49
C ALA A 8 12.56 34.88 22.44
N ASN A 9 12.97 35.07 21.18
CA ASN A 9 13.14 34.00 20.20
C ASN A 9 12.27 32.75 20.46
N SER A 10 10.98 32.80 20.07
CA SER A 10 10.26 31.55 19.84
C SER A 10 10.94 30.86 18.65
N PRO A 11 11.51 29.65 18.81
CA PRO A 11 12.04 28.95 17.65
C PRO A 11 10.88 28.79 16.69
N ALA A 12 11.06 29.29 15.47
CA ALA A 12 10.17 29.06 14.36
C ALA A 12 9.75 27.59 14.41
N ARG A 13 8.45 27.35 14.65
CA ARG A 13 7.86 26.02 14.50
C ARG A 13 8.38 25.52 13.15
N PRO A 14 9.18 24.45 13.10
CA PRO A 14 9.59 23.91 11.81
C PRO A 14 8.27 23.63 11.11
N LEU A 15 8.07 24.31 9.97
CA LEU A 15 6.93 24.09 9.10
C LEU A 15 6.81 22.57 9.01
N LEU A 16 5.78 22.02 9.67
CA LEU A 16 5.44 20.62 9.48
C LEU A 16 5.17 20.58 7.99
N CYS A 17 6.14 20.04 7.24
CA CYS A 17 5.91 19.63 5.88
C CYS A 17 4.69 18.72 6.00
N SER A 18 3.54 19.21 5.54
CA SER A 18 2.24 18.57 5.69
C SER A 18 2.12 17.37 4.75
N THR A 19 3.23 16.67 4.53
CA THR A 19 3.26 15.38 3.89
C THR A 19 2.91 14.34 4.96
N PRO A 20 1.85 13.56 4.76
CA PRO A 20 1.47 12.53 5.71
C PRO A 20 2.64 11.56 5.90
N PRO A 21 3.01 11.19 7.14
CA PRO A 21 4.17 10.35 7.39
C PRO A 21 4.04 8.99 6.70
N GLY A 22 5.10 8.55 6.01
CA GLY A 22 5.10 7.30 5.26
C GLY A 22 6.49 6.70 5.08
N ILE A 23 6.54 5.50 4.50
CA ILE A 23 7.79 4.74 4.28
C ILE A 23 8.31 4.92 2.85
N VAL A 24 7.44 5.16 1.87
CA VAL A 24 7.81 5.11 0.45
C VAL A 24 8.49 6.40 -0.03
N ALA A 25 8.01 7.56 0.40
CA ALA A 25 8.47 8.87 -0.10
C ALA A 25 9.31 9.67 0.92
N PHE A 26 9.75 9.04 2.02
CA PHE A 26 10.48 9.71 3.10
C PHE A 26 11.89 9.16 3.27
N ASN A 27 12.82 10.03 3.71
CA ASN A 27 14.19 9.68 4.04
C ASN A 27 14.54 10.07 5.49
N GLY A 28 15.69 9.58 5.98
CA GLY A 28 16.23 9.92 7.31
C GLY A 28 15.82 8.95 8.42
N GLN A 29 16.04 9.35 9.68
CA GLN A 29 15.85 8.45 10.83
C GLN A 29 14.40 8.00 11.00
N ARG A 30 13.42 8.89 10.76
CA ARG A 30 12.00 8.56 10.85
C ARG A 30 11.58 7.47 9.87
N TRP A 31 12.10 7.52 8.64
CA TRP A 31 11.89 6.46 7.64
C TRP A 31 12.46 5.12 8.11
N ARG A 32 13.69 5.11 8.65
CA ARG A 32 14.32 3.88 9.16
C ARG A 32 13.48 3.25 10.27
N THR A 33 13.00 4.05 11.21
CA THR A 33 12.16 3.58 12.31
C THR A 33 10.85 3.00 11.82
N LEU A 34 10.13 3.71 10.95
CA LEU A 34 8.85 3.23 10.40
C LEU A 34 9.02 1.98 9.54
N ARG A 35 10.07 1.92 8.72
CA ARG A 35 10.41 0.73 7.91
C ARG A 35 10.70 -0.48 8.78
N ASN A 36 11.53 -0.34 9.80
CA ASN A 36 11.86 -1.45 10.69
C ASN A 36 10.64 -1.92 11.49
N PHE A 37 9.81 -0.99 11.96
CA PHE A 37 8.55 -1.31 12.62
C PHE A 37 7.60 -2.08 11.70
N ALA A 38 7.34 -1.57 10.48
CA ALA A 38 6.46 -2.22 9.52
C ALA A 38 6.97 -3.61 9.09
N LEU A 39 8.28 -3.77 8.87
CA LEU A 39 8.88 -5.07 8.58
C LEU A 39 8.77 -6.06 9.75
N GLY A 40 8.87 -5.57 10.99
CA GLY A 40 8.62 -6.38 12.18
C GLY A 40 7.18 -6.86 12.24
N ALA A 41 6.23 -5.92 12.10
CA ALA A 41 4.81 -6.23 12.10
C ALA A 41 4.43 -7.21 10.97
N LEU A 42 4.92 -7.01 9.74
CA LEU A 42 4.66 -7.92 8.63
C LEU A 42 5.17 -9.36 8.92
N LYS A 43 6.33 -9.51 9.57
CA LYS A 43 6.81 -10.83 9.99
C LYS A 43 5.89 -11.50 11.02
N GLU A 44 5.32 -10.72 11.93
CA GLU A 44 4.36 -11.21 12.93
C GLU A 44 3.00 -11.56 12.30
N PHE A 45 2.54 -10.82 11.28
CA PHE A 45 1.33 -11.11 10.49
C PHE A 45 1.47 -12.29 9.51
N GLY A 46 2.44 -13.17 9.73
CA GLY A 46 2.50 -14.41 8.98
C GLY A 46 3.21 -14.34 7.63
N LEU A 47 3.93 -13.24 7.34
CA LEU A 47 4.95 -13.22 6.27
C LEU A 47 6.08 -14.25 6.51
N GLY A 48 6.02 -15.02 7.60
CA GLY A 48 6.83 -16.21 7.87
C GLY A 48 6.07 -17.47 8.32
N THR A 49 4.73 -17.47 8.42
CA THR A 49 3.95 -18.68 8.80
C THR A 49 3.29 -19.36 7.60
N ARG A 50 2.82 -18.58 6.62
CA ARG A 50 2.47 -19.03 5.27
C ARG A 50 3.33 -18.31 4.27
N THR A 51 3.74 -19.01 3.23
CA THR A 51 4.58 -18.41 2.19
C THR A 51 3.73 -17.51 1.30
N ILE A 52 4.37 -16.52 0.66
CA ILE A 52 3.70 -15.74 -0.41
C ILE A 52 3.23 -16.68 -1.51
N GLU A 53 3.99 -17.74 -1.78
CA GLU A 53 3.63 -18.80 -2.73
C GLU A 53 2.27 -19.43 -2.38
N ASP A 54 2.02 -19.77 -1.11
CA ASP A 54 0.71 -20.32 -0.69
C ASP A 54 -0.43 -19.35 -1.03
N ARG A 55 -0.25 -18.05 -0.78
CA ARG A 55 -1.26 -17.02 -1.09
C ARG A 55 -1.48 -16.86 -2.59
N VAL A 56 -0.43 -16.95 -3.38
CA VAL A 56 -0.51 -16.92 -4.85
C VAL A 56 -1.25 -18.16 -5.37
N LEU A 57 -0.96 -19.34 -4.81
CA LEU A 57 -1.65 -20.58 -5.18
C LEU A 57 -3.12 -20.59 -4.76
N GLU A 58 -3.48 -19.92 -3.66
CA GLU A 58 -4.86 -19.70 -3.25
C GLU A 58 -5.61 -18.72 -4.19
N GLU A 59 -4.91 -17.76 -4.80
CA GLU A 59 -5.48 -16.79 -5.76
C GLU A 59 -5.68 -17.37 -7.16
N ALA A 60 -4.72 -18.17 -7.62
CA ALA A 60 -4.70 -18.72 -8.96
C ALA A 60 -6.03 -19.35 -9.44
N PRO A 61 -6.73 -20.21 -8.66
CA PRO A 61 -8.00 -20.78 -9.10
C PRO A 61 -9.12 -19.74 -9.20
N CYS A 62 -9.11 -18.70 -8.35
CA CYS A 62 -10.10 -17.61 -8.43
C CYS A 62 -9.92 -16.84 -9.75
N LEU A 63 -8.69 -16.43 -10.07
CA LEU A 63 -8.39 -15.76 -11.33
C LEU A 63 -8.75 -16.62 -12.55
N LEU A 64 -8.48 -17.93 -12.48
CA LEU A 64 -8.83 -18.84 -13.57
C LEU A 64 -10.34 -18.94 -13.77
N GLY A 65 -11.14 -18.86 -12.71
CA GLY A 65 -12.60 -18.79 -12.81
C GLY A 65 -13.05 -17.60 -13.64
N GLU A 66 -12.53 -16.41 -13.36
CA GLU A 66 -12.84 -15.18 -14.11
C GLU A 66 -12.40 -15.26 -15.58
N PHE A 67 -11.28 -15.93 -15.86
CA PHE A 67 -10.84 -16.17 -17.25
C PHE A 67 -11.73 -17.16 -17.99
N GLN A 68 -12.40 -18.08 -17.30
CA GLN A 68 -13.32 -19.01 -17.95
C GLN A 68 -14.58 -18.30 -18.43
N ASP A 69 -15.04 -17.29 -17.69
CA ASP A 69 -16.22 -16.49 -18.06
C ASP A 69 -15.98 -15.61 -19.30
N SER A 70 -14.72 -15.29 -19.61
CA SER A 70 -14.32 -14.54 -20.80
C SER A 70 -13.94 -15.41 -22.01
N VAL A 71 -14.06 -16.74 -21.91
CA VAL A 71 -13.72 -17.66 -23.01
C VAL A 71 -14.59 -17.38 -24.23
N GLY A 72 -13.93 -17.23 -25.39
CA GLY A 72 -14.60 -17.05 -26.69
C GLY A 72 -14.79 -15.60 -27.10
N ALA A 73 -14.43 -14.62 -26.26
CA ALA A 73 -14.41 -13.21 -26.60
C ALA A 73 -13.02 -12.59 -26.35
N PRO A 74 -12.57 -11.64 -27.19
CA PRO A 74 -11.42 -10.81 -26.84
C PRO A 74 -11.72 -10.01 -25.57
N PHE A 75 -10.83 -10.08 -24.59
CA PHE A 75 -10.93 -9.28 -23.36
C PHE A 75 -9.54 -8.77 -22.95
N ASP A 76 -9.50 -7.72 -22.13
CA ASP A 76 -8.28 -7.18 -21.56
C ASP A 76 -8.02 -7.80 -20.18
N PRO A 77 -6.95 -8.59 -19.98
CA PRO A 77 -6.70 -9.28 -18.72
C PRO A 77 -6.16 -8.36 -17.62
N ARG A 78 -5.76 -7.11 -17.94
CA ARG A 78 -5.09 -6.22 -16.99
C ARG A 78 -5.87 -6.03 -15.69
N ARG A 79 -7.17 -5.72 -15.77
CA ARG A 79 -7.99 -5.51 -14.56
C ARG A 79 -8.11 -6.77 -13.70
N LEU A 80 -8.23 -7.94 -14.31
CA LEU A 80 -8.30 -9.22 -13.57
C LEU A 80 -6.96 -9.56 -12.90
N LEU A 81 -5.84 -9.25 -13.56
CA LEU A 81 -4.51 -9.41 -12.99
C LEU A 81 -4.26 -8.42 -11.84
N ASP A 82 -4.65 -7.15 -11.98
CA ASP A 82 -4.53 -6.14 -10.93
C ASP A 82 -5.37 -6.53 -9.70
N ASN A 83 -6.58 -7.06 -9.92
CA ASN A 83 -7.42 -7.64 -8.87
C ASN A 83 -6.70 -8.81 -8.16
N ALA A 84 -6.18 -9.78 -8.92
CA ALA A 84 -5.50 -10.95 -8.37
C ALA A 84 -4.30 -10.57 -7.49
N VAL A 85 -3.42 -9.71 -8.02
CA VAL A 85 -2.22 -9.25 -7.30
C VAL A 85 -2.60 -8.48 -6.04
N SER A 86 -3.62 -7.62 -6.13
CA SER A 86 -4.09 -6.85 -4.99
C SER A 86 -4.75 -7.75 -3.95
N ASN A 87 -5.49 -8.77 -4.34
CA ASN A 87 -6.05 -9.77 -3.43
C ASN A 87 -4.98 -10.59 -2.72
N VAL A 88 -3.90 -10.98 -3.39
CA VAL A 88 -2.74 -11.61 -2.73
C VAL A 88 -2.18 -10.67 -1.65
N MET A 89 -1.98 -9.38 -1.96
CA MET A 89 -1.49 -8.40 -0.98
C MET A 89 -2.49 -8.17 0.17
N CYS A 90 -3.79 -8.05 -0.12
CA CYS A 90 -4.84 -7.92 0.88
C CYS A 90 -4.93 -9.15 1.78
N SER A 91 -4.72 -10.36 1.26
CA SER A 91 -4.70 -11.58 2.05
C SER A 91 -3.52 -11.61 3.03
N VAL A 92 -2.40 -10.97 2.68
CA VAL A 92 -1.22 -10.85 3.55
C VAL A 92 -1.43 -9.79 4.64
N VAL A 93 -2.04 -8.66 4.30
CA VAL A 93 -2.14 -7.51 5.21
C VAL A 93 -3.40 -7.55 6.08
N PHE A 94 -4.52 -8.00 5.51
CA PHE A 94 -5.85 -7.95 6.13
C PHE A 94 -6.44 -9.34 6.40
N GLU A 95 -5.75 -10.41 6.02
CA GLU A 95 -6.27 -11.79 6.05
C GLU A 95 -7.62 -11.93 5.33
N ASN A 96 -7.88 -11.07 4.35
CA ASN A 96 -9.16 -11.01 3.65
C ASN A 96 -8.99 -10.91 2.12
N ARG A 97 -10.00 -11.38 1.39
CA ARG A 97 -10.14 -11.30 -0.06
C ARG A 97 -11.35 -10.44 -0.43
N TYR A 98 -11.23 -9.71 -1.53
CA TYR A 98 -12.33 -9.00 -2.15
C TYR A 98 -12.77 -9.68 -3.45
N GLY A 99 -14.07 -9.58 -3.76
CA GLY A 99 -14.62 -10.11 -5.00
C GLY A 99 -14.13 -9.29 -6.20
N TYR A 100 -14.01 -9.94 -7.36
CA TYR A 100 -13.56 -9.28 -8.59
C TYR A 100 -14.54 -8.21 -9.09
N GLU A 101 -15.82 -8.35 -8.74
CA GLU A 101 -16.89 -7.40 -9.03
C GLU A 101 -17.20 -6.45 -7.86
N ASP A 102 -16.43 -6.48 -6.77
CA ASP A 102 -16.67 -5.60 -5.62
C ASP A 102 -16.42 -4.13 -6.00
N PRO A 103 -17.46 -3.26 -5.99
CA PRO A 103 -17.33 -1.89 -6.48
C PRO A 103 -16.41 -1.03 -5.60
N GLU A 104 -16.32 -1.29 -4.30
CA GLU A 104 -15.44 -0.54 -3.41
C GLU A 104 -13.99 -0.95 -3.64
N PHE A 105 -13.73 -2.25 -3.87
CA PHE A 105 -12.39 -2.73 -4.18
C PHE A 105 -11.92 -2.25 -5.56
N LEU A 106 -12.78 -2.33 -6.58
CA LEU A 106 -12.48 -1.83 -7.91
C LEU A 106 -12.14 -0.32 -7.88
N ARG A 107 -12.89 0.47 -7.10
CA ARG A 107 -12.61 1.89 -6.89
C ARG A 107 -11.24 2.10 -6.23
N LEU A 108 -10.89 1.26 -5.25
CA LEU A 108 -9.57 1.32 -4.62
C LEU A 108 -8.45 1.02 -5.63
N LEU A 109 -8.63 0.05 -6.53
CA LEU A 109 -7.67 -0.26 -7.59
C LEU A 109 -7.50 0.88 -8.58
N ASP A 110 -8.60 1.52 -8.99
CA ASP A 110 -8.53 2.69 -9.88
C ASP A 110 -7.73 3.83 -9.21
N LEU A 111 -7.98 4.10 -7.92
CA LEU A 111 -7.19 5.08 -7.15
C LEU A 111 -5.71 4.72 -7.06
N PHE A 112 -5.37 3.43 -6.90
CA PHE A 112 -3.99 2.99 -6.92
C PHE A 112 -3.35 3.23 -8.28
N ASN A 113 -4.01 2.84 -9.37
CA ASN A 113 -3.51 3.01 -10.72
C ASN A 113 -3.28 4.49 -11.08
N ASP A 114 -4.22 5.37 -10.72
CA ASP A 114 -4.08 6.82 -10.90
C ASP A 114 -2.86 7.36 -10.14
N ASN A 115 -2.70 6.94 -8.89
CA ASN A 115 -1.55 7.34 -8.07
C ASN A 115 -0.22 6.84 -8.67
N PHE A 116 -0.16 5.61 -9.18
CA PHE A 116 1.02 5.08 -9.85
C PHE A 116 1.36 5.87 -11.11
N CYS A 117 0.36 6.24 -11.91
CA CYS A 117 0.55 7.10 -13.09
C CYS A 117 1.14 8.46 -12.67
N ILE A 118 0.60 9.09 -11.62
CA ILE A 118 1.08 10.38 -11.11
C ILE A 118 2.52 10.28 -10.58
N MET A 119 2.84 9.19 -9.87
CA MET A 119 4.19 8.97 -9.35
C MET A 119 5.21 8.68 -10.45
N GLY A 120 4.83 7.92 -11.49
CA GLY A 120 5.70 7.55 -12.62
C GLY A 120 5.87 8.66 -13.66
N SER A 121 5.06 9.71 -13.60
CA SER A 121 5.16 10.90 -14.49
C SER A 121 6.25 11.90 -14.06
N ARG A 122 7.14 11.52 -13.13
CA ARG A 122 8.24 12.34 -12.60
C ARG A 122 9.60 11.79 -12.95
#